data_AF-A7AN81-F1
#
_entry.id   AF-A7AN81-F1
#
_cell.length_a   1.000
_cell.length_b   1.000
_cell.length_c   1.000
_cell.angle_alpha   90.00
_cell.angle_beta   90.00
_cell.angle_gamma   90.00
#
_symmetry.space_group_name_H-M   'P 1'
#
loop_
_entity.id
_entity.type
_entity.pdbx_description
1 polymer ?
#
loop_
_entity_poly.entity_id
_entity_poly.type
_entity_poly.pdbx_seq_one_letter_code
_entity_poly.pdbx_strand_id
1 'polypeptide(L)'
;MSGDKSGNKAKQTSLIHQIRQRFRVPSIWLAPARADAPQRWRTSVGGFDPATPYAEALINYHNHAVSFMIFVVVTVIVSIRK
;
A
#
# COMPACT_ATOMS: atom_id res chain seq x y z
N MET A 1 0.18 3.78 45.61
CA MET A 1 -0.73 4.25 44.54
C MET A 1 -0.27 3.65 43.22
N SER A 2 -0.81 2.49 42.84
CA SER A 2 -0.55 1.89 41.52
C SER A 2 -1.92 1.61 40.92
N GLY A 3 -2.29 2.43 39.93
CA GLY A 3 -3.62 2.40 39.31
C GLY A 3 -3.75 1.23 38.36
N ASP A 4 -4.71 0.36 38.65
CA ASP A 4 -5.08 -0.78 37.83
C ASP A 4 -5.82 -0.30 36.56
N LYS A 5 -5.09 -0.20 35.44
CA LYS A 5 -5.62 0.15 34.11
C LYS A 5 -5.88 -1.09 33.24
N SER A 6 -6.25 -2.22 33.84
CA SER A 6 -6.40 -3.50 33.10
C SER A 6 -7.82 -3.75 32.55
N GLY A 7 -8.85 -3.06 33.08
CA GLY A 7 -10.26 -3.46 32.88
C GLY A 7 -10.93 -3.18 31.51
N ASN A 8 -10.35 -2.35 30.62
CA ASN A 8 -11.08 -1.84 29.44
C ASN A 8 -10.74 -2.51 28.09
N LYS A 9 -9.67 -3.32 27.99
CA LYS A 9 -9.29 -3.96 26.70
C LYS A 9 -10.11 -5.21 26.37
N ALA A 10 -10.75 -5.84 27.35
CA ALA A 10 -11.42 -7.14 27.17
C ALA A 10 -12.80 -7.04 26.48
N LYS A 11 -13.49 -5.89 26.54
CA LYS A 11 -14.84 -5.74 25.96
C LYS A 11 -14.84 -5.28 24.50
N GLN A 12 -13.84 -4.51 24.07
CA GLN A 12 -13.79 -3.91 22.73
C GLN A 12 -13.43 -4.91 21.62
N THR A 13 -12.85 -6.05 21.97
CA THR A 13 -12.58 -7.17 21.04
C THR A 13 -13.82 -7.98 20.69
N SER A 14 -14.89 -7.92 21.52
CA SER A 14 -16.06 -8.80 21.38
C SER A 14 -16.87 -8.53 20.11
N LEU A 15 -17.13 -7.26 19.80
CA LEU A 15 -18.00 -6.89 18.67
C LEU A 15 -17.32 -7.17 17.32
N ILE A 16 -16.04 -6.80 17.18
CA ILE A 16 -15.25 -7.10 15.98
C ILE A 16 -15.11 -8.61 15.80
N HIS A 17 -14.92 -9.36 16.88
CA HIS A 17 -14.83 -10.81 16.84
C HIS A 17 -16.17 -11.46 16.46
N GLN A 18 -17.29 -10.95 16.99
CA GLN A 18 -18.65 -11.40 16.64
C GLN A 18 -18.99 -11.13 15.17
N ILE A 19 -18.66 -9.95 14.64
CA ILE A 19 -18.86 -9.63 13.22
C ILE A 19 -18.00 -10.55 12.36
N ARG A 20 -16.72 -10.76 12.69
CA ARG A 20 -15.83 -11.67 11.95
C ARG A 20 -16.34 -13.11 11.92
N GLN A 21 -16.83 -13.61 13.06
CA GLN A 21 -17.44 -14.95 13.15
C GLN A 21 -18.72 -15.04 12.31
N ARG A 22 -19.57 -14.00 12.32
CA ARG A 22 -20.82 -13.96 11.56
C ARG A 22 -20.60 -14.04 10.06
N PHE A 23 -19.59 -13.33 9.56
CA PHE A 23 -19.28 -13.28 8.13
C PHE A 23 -18.23 -14.32 7.70
N ARG A 24 -17.80 -15.23 8.60
CA ARG A 24 -16.73 -16.22 8.37
C ARG A 24 -15.52 -15.62 7.64
N VAL A 25 -15.15 -14.39 7.98
CA VAL A 25 -14.04 -13.73 7.31
C VAL A 25 -12.76 -14.33 7.88
N PRO A 26 -11.97 -15.08 7.08
CA PRO A 26 -10.70 -15.60 7.58
C PRO A 26 -9.84 -14.41 8.01
N SER A 27 -9.13 -14.53 9.14
CA SER A 27 -8.12 -13.53 9.47
C SER A 27 -6.98 -13.71 8.48
N ILE A 28 -7.04 -13.02 7.34
CA ILE A 28 -6.03 -13.09 6.29
C ILE A 28 -4.82 -12.28 6.78
N TRP A 29 -4.06 -12.86 7.72
CA TRP A 29 -2.66 -12.49 7.95
C TRP A 29 -1.81 -13.26 6.94
N LEU A 30 -2.10 -13.07 5.65
CA LEU A 30 -1.13 -13.42 4.62
C LEU A 30 -0.22 -12.20 4.52
N ALA A 31 1.05 -12.37 4.90
CA ALA A 31 2.08 -11.49 4.40
C ALA A 31 1.90 -11.43 2.87
N PRO A 32 1.76 -10.23 2.27
CA PRO A 32 1.56 -10.12 0.82
C PRO A 32 2.65 -10.94 0.15
N ALA A 33 2.25 -11.98 -0.57
CA ALA A 33 3.19 -12.83 -1.26
C ALA A 33 3.98 -11.92 -2.20
N ARG A 34 5.29 -11.83 -2.00
CA ARG A 34 6.21 -11.26 -2.99
C ARG A 34 6.20 -12.25 -4.15
N ALA A 35 5.22 -12.10 -5.04
CA ALA A 35 5.00 -13.01 -6.16
C ALA A 35 6.15 -12.99 -7.17
N ASP A 36 7.05 -12.02 -7.04
CA ASP A 36 8.06 -11.76 -8.05
C ASP A 36 9.44 -12.20 -7.63
N ALA A 37 10.06 -12.97 -8.52
CA ALA A 37 11.47 -13.30 -8.42
C ALA A 37 12.31 -12.02 -8.63
N PRO A 38 13.24 -11.70 -7.71
CA PRO A 38 14.13 -10.54 -7.89
C PRO A 38 15.05 -10.79 -9.09
N GLN A 39 14.88 -10.01 -10.15
CA GLN A 39 15.79 -10.03 -11.30
C GLN A 39 17.00 -9.14 -10.99
N ARG A 40 18.17 -9.75 -10.79
CA ARG A 40 19.42 -9.07 -10.38
C ARG A 40 19.85 -7.89 -11.27
N TRP A 41 19.40 -7.89 -12.52
CA TRP A 41 19.74 -6.90 -13.53
C TRP A 41 18.67 -5.80 -13.69
N ARG A 42 17.49 -5.96 -13.08
CA ARG A 42 16.48 -4.90 -13.02
C ARG A 42 16.71 -4.06 -11.77
N THR A 43 16.95 -2.77 -11.99
CA THR A 43 16.79 -1.77 -10.94
C THR A 43 15.32 -1.66 -10.57
N SER A 44 14.99 -1.49 -9.29
CA SER A 44 13.61 -1.43 -8.76
C SER A 44 12.86 -0.13 -9.11
N VAL A 45 13.05 0.37 -10.33
CA VAL A 45 12.61 1.69 -10.81
C VAL A 45 11.19 1.70 -11.41
N GLY A 46 10.63 0.53 -11.73
CA GLY A 46 9.36 0.43 -12.47
C GLY A 46 8.23 -0.32 -11.76
N GLY A 47 8.39 -0.60 -10.46
CA GLY A 47 7.49 -1.50 -9.73
C GLY A 47 7.74 -2.97 -10.03
N PHE A 48 7.28 -3.81 -9.10
CA PHE A 48 7.22 -5.26 -9.21
C PHE A 48 5.89 -5.64 -9.90
N ASP A 49 5.83 -6.77 -10.61
CA ASP A 49 4.58 -7.31 -11.16
C ASP A 49 3.52 -7.32 -10.05
N PRO A 50 2.36 -6.70 -10.30
CA PRO A 50 1.39 -6.47 -9.25
C PRO A 50 0.76 -7.79 -8.81
N ALA A 51 1.07 -8.23 -7.60
CA ALA A 51 0.43 -9.39 -6.98
C ALA A 51 -1.05 -9.15 -6.60
N THR A 52 -1.55 -7.91 -6.73
CA THR A 52 -2.92 -7.50 -6.32
C THR A 52 -3.45 -6.36 -7.21
N PRO A 53 -4.79 -6.25 -7.42
CA PRO A 53 -5.39 -5.17 -8.23
C PRO A 53 -5.13 -3.78 -7.65
N TYR A 54 -4.96 -3.66 -6.32
CA TYR A 54 -4.59 -2.40 -5.68
C TYR A 54 -3.16 -1.96 -6.04
N ALA A 55 -2.22 -2.90 -6.12
CA ALA A 55 -0.86 -2.61 -6.54
C ALA A 55 -0.80 -2.17 -8.01
N GLU A 56 -1.61 -2.77 -8.88
CA GLU A 56 -1.72 -2.37 -10.28
C GLU A 56 -2.26 -0.94 -10.43
N ALA A 57 -3.31 -0.59 -9.68
CA ALA A 57 -3.84 0.78 -9.66
C ALA A 57 -2.81 1.81 -9.18
N LEU A 58 -1.99 1.45 -8.18
CA LEU A 58 -0.89 2.30 -7.71
C LEU A 58 0.19 2.51 -8.77
N ILE A 59 0.57 1.47 -9.51
CA ILE A 59 1.55 1.58 -10.61
C ILE A 59 0.99 2.45 -11.74
N ASN A 60 -0.27 2.25 -12.12
CA ASN A 60 -0.91 3.06 -13.14
C ASN A 60 -1.02 4.54 -12.73
N TYR A 61 -1.39 4.80 -11.48
CA TYR A 61 -1.39 6.15 -10.93
C TYR A 61 0.01 6.77 -10.90
N HIS A 62 1.02 6.00 -10.49
CA HIS A 62 2.41 6.44 -10.47
C HIS A 62 2.90 6.83 -11.86
N ASN A 63 2.68 5.98 -12.87
CA ASN A 63 3.10 6.23 -14.25
C ASN A 63 2.41 7.47 -14.84
N HIS A 64 1.13 7.67 -14.52
CA HIS A 64 0.41 8.88 -14.90
C HIS A 64 1.02 10.13 -14.25
N ALA A 65 1.24 10.11 -12.93
CA ALA A 65 1.79 11.25 -12.19
C ALA A 65 3.22 11.63 -12.65
N VAL A 66 4.10 10.64 -12.85
CA VAL A 66 5.47 10.86 -13.30
C VAL A 66 5.50 11.50 -14.68
N SER A 67 4.62 11.09 -15.59
CA SER A 67 4.54 11.65 -16.94
C SER A 67 4.20 13.15 -16.91
N PHE A 68 3.23 13.57 -16.09
CA PHE A 68 2.89 14.98 -15.91
C PHE A 68 4.03 15.77 -15.26
N MET A 69 4.71 15.19 -14.27
CA MET A 69 5.85 15.83 -13.62
C MET A 69 6.96 16.15 -14.63
N ILE A 70 7.32 15.18 -15.47
CA ILE A 70 8.34 15.37 -16.52
C ILE A 70 7.91 16.48 -17.49
N PHE A 71 6.66 16.45 -17.95
CA PHE A 71 6.14 17.49 -18.85
C PHE A 71 6.25 18.89 -18.25
N VAL A 72 5.85 19.07 -16.98
CA VAL A 72 5.93 20.37 -16.30
C VAL A 72 7.38 20.83 -16.15
N VAL A 73 8.27 19.95 -15.68
CA VAL A 73 9.69 20.30 -15.46
C VAL A 73 10.36 20.69 -16.78
N VAL A 74 10.16 19.92 -17.85
CA VAL A 74 10.71 20.25 -19.18
C VAL A 74 10.15 21.57 -19.68
N THR A 75 8.84 21.80 -19.53
CA THR A 75 8.20 23.06 -19.94
C THR A 75 8.79 24.25 -19.20
N VAL A 76 8.97 24.15 -17.88
CA VAL A 76 9.58 25.21 -17.06
C VAL A 76 11.03 25.47 -17.49
N ILE A 77 11.83 24.42 -17.70
CA ILE A 77 13.22 24.56 -18.17
C ILE A 77 13.27 25.27 -19.53
N VAL A 78 12.40 24.91 -20.47
CA VAL A 78 12.32 25.54 -21.79
C VAL A 78 11.90 27.00 -21.68
N SER A 79 10.92 27.31 -20.83
CA SER A 79 10.44 28.69 -20.62
C SER A 79 11.47 29.60 -19.97
N ILE A 80 12.36 29.08 -19.12
CA ILE A 80 13.45 29.86 -18.52
C ILE A 80 14.59 30.10 -19.52
N ARG A 81 14.78 29.19 -20.48
CA ARG A 81 15.83 29.29 -21.52
C ARG A 81 15.48 30.25 -22.65
N LYS A 82 14.22 30.66 -22.79
CA LYS A 82 13.76 31.65 -23.76
C LYS A 82 13.63 33.01 -23.10
#